data_AF-A0A2V5X0V7-F1
#
_entry.id   AF-A0A2V5X0V7-F1
#
_cell.length_a   1.000
_cell.length_b   1.000
_cell.length_c   1.000
_cell.angle_alpha   90.00
_cell.angle_beta   90.00
_cell.angle_gamma   90.00
#
_symmetry.space_group_name_H-M   'P 1'
#
loop_
_entity.id
_entity.type
_entity.pdbx_description
1 polymer ?
#
loop_
_entity_poly.entity_id
_entity_poly.type
_entity_poly.pdbx_seq_one_letter_code
_entity_poly.pdbx_strand_id
1 'polypeptide(L)'
;MGQLSLLSAKGTMRSVLRSLNGRYENPRRVSPRRALAWICLLLLSARVVQAAGKPEELRLELTPREVQINRTLPAFVPASKAQTISDHPSDDEIGILRLFPERIVPVNPGKSQSTLRALKNVFSTKTPALTNLDNRHVVSTLRALQTGTSPYDTAHLEAFIKAQPESRWAPAFKHELARRQFKQGWFSQAVAGWDQLWHELKDRRDPGAIEVANEVLSHLLDAYIGLGKAEPLATLIGEQESRPGNPVIQAKILRARQAVWLLKHKGAQNVMCGPVALYCILKHNHRSFVPIRLNDITDDYIATGISLSQLKNYSDHYKMGLVRARKSPGASIPTPAIMHLATGHYSAILDQTNGTYLVEDRPMQFQGRVSLEALEAQGSGYFLIPAGPLPPGWQAVSEEKGSGIFGRDGLHGQEPFSQSCTPCAEMAGGNGGGCCGGSIGGMPTYTFLPQIASLRIEE
;
A
#
# COMPACT_ATOMS: atom_id res chain seq x y z
N MET A 1 -26.38 -59.82 -14.26
CA MET A 1 -27.29 -59.88 -15.42
C MET A 1 -27.73 -58.46 -15.78
N GLY A 2 -27.58 -58.05 -17.05
CA GLY A 2 -28.23 -56.89 -17.71
C GLY A 2 -27.80 -55.48 -17.25
N GLN A 3 -26.98 -54.74 -18.01
CA GLN A 3 -27.32 -53.79 -19.10
C GLN A 3 -28.11 -52.53 -18.68
N LEU A 4 -27.52 -51.34 -18.90
CA LEU A 4 -28.24 -50.15 -19.41
C LEU A 4 -27.31 -49.13 -20.11
N SER A 5 -27.54 -49.05 -21.41
CA SER A 5 -27.23 -48.10 -22.49
C SER A 5 -26.44 -46.79 -22.27
N LEU A 6 -25.44 -46.62 -23.15
CA LEU A 6 -24.88 -45.37 -23.68
C LEU A 6 -25.73 -44.82 -24.86
N LEU A 7 -26.12 -43.55 -24.83
CA LEU A 7 -26.60 -42.73 -25.97
C LEU A 7 -26.05 -41.30 -25.77
N SER A 8 -24.88 -40.97 -26.32
CA SER A 8 -24.62 -40.31 -27.62
C SER A 8 -25.03 -38.83 -27.72
N ALA A 9 -24.12 -37.95 -27.29
CA ALA A 9 -24.11 -36.53 -27.61
C ALA A 9 -23.68 -36.30 -29.08
N LYS A 10 -24.63 -36.28 -30.01
CA LYS A 10 -24.41 -35.89 -31.42
C LYS A 10 -25.03 -34.54 -31.80
N GLY A 11 -25.48 -33.74 -30.82
CA GLY A 11 -26.24 -32.51 -31.07
C GLY A 11 -25.44 -31.21 -31.26
N THR A 12 -24.24 -31.08 -30.67
CA THR A 12 -23.70 -29.73 -30.41
C THR A 12 -22.47 -29.34 -31.24
N MET A 13 -22.03 -30.19 -32.18
CA MET A 13 -20.84 -29.94 -33.01
C MET A 13 -21.16 -29.51 -34.45
N ARG A 14 -22.41 -29.07 -34.73
CA ARG A 14 -22.83 -28.60 -36.07
C ARG A 14 -23.09 -27.09 -36.18
N SER A 15 -23.14 -26.33 -35.07
CA SER A 15 -23.33 -24.86 -35.16
C SER A 15 -22.02 -24.08 -35.24
N VAL A 16 -20.92 -24.59 -34.69
CA VAL A 16 -19.62 -23.88 -34.68
C VAL A 16 -18.89 -23.95 -36.02
N LEU A 17 -19.15 -24.97 -36.83
CA LEU A 17 -18.52 -25.17 -38.15
C LEU A 17 -19.19 -24.40 -39.30
N ARG A 18 -20.26 -23.61 -39.04
CA ARG A 18 -20.91 -22.79 -40.09
C ARG A 18 -20.51 -21.32 -40.11
N SER A 19 -19.81 -20.78 -39.12
CA SER A 19 -19.38 -19.36 -39.14
C SER A 19 -17.95 -19.12 -39.61
N LEU A 20 -17.20 -20.16 -39.97
CA LEU A 20 -15.79 -20.04 -40.41
C LEU A 20 -15.60 -20.17 -41.93
N ASN A 21 -16.68 -20.26 -42.71
CA ASN A 21 -16.61 -20.49 -44.15
C ASN A 21 -17.00 -19.24 -44.98
N GLY A 22 -16.45 -18.10 -44.61
CA GLY A 22 -16.64 -16.83 -45.31
C GLY A 22 -15.30 -16.13 -45.58
N ARG A 23 -14.75 -16.38 -46.76
CA ARG A 23 -13.63 -15.67 -47.43
C ARG A 23 -12.23 -15.96 -46.88
N TYR A 24 -11.46 -16.75 -47.63
CA TYR A 24 -10.14 -16.37 -48.16
C TYR A 24 -9.66 -17.46 -49.13
N GLU A 25 -9.48 -17.07 -50.39
CA GLU A 25 -8.94 -17.91 -51.47
C GLU A 25 -7.41 -17.99 -51.37
N ASN A 26 -6.84 -19.19 -51.14
CA ASN A 26 -5.69 -19.74 -51.90
C ASN A 26 -5.21 -21.09 -51.32
N PRO A 27 -5.09 -22.20 -52.10
CA PRO A 27 -4.72 -23.50 -51.57
C PRO A 27 -3.22 -23.78 -51.74
N ARG A 28 -2.42 -23.65 -50.67
CA ARG A 28 -1.12 -24.35 -50.61
C ARG A 28 -1.34 -25.73 -50.01
N ARG A 29 -1.26 -26.75 -50.87
CA ARG A 29 -1.34 -28.19 -50.52
C ARG A 29 -0.30 -28.53 -49.45
N VAL A 30 -0.76 -28.77 -48.23
CA VAL A 30 0.06 -29.34 -47.15
C VAL A 30 0.19 -30.84 -47.44
N SER A 31 1.43 -31.29 -47.68
CA SER A 31 1.71 -32.71 -47.97
C SER A 31 1.24 -33.63 -46.83
N PRO A 32 0.77 -34.86 -47.12
CA PRO A 32 0.22 -35.79 -46.13
C PRO A 32 1.17 -36.14 -44.98
N ARG A 33 2.48 -35.94 -45.14
CA ARG A 33 3.49 -36.08 -44.07
C ARG A 33 3.37 -35.05 -42.95
N ARG A 34 2.87 -33.84 -43.23
CA ARG A 34 2.67 -32.79 -42.22
C ARG A 34 1.39 -32.99 -41.42
N ALA A 35 0.33 -33.55 -42.04
CA ALA A 35 -0.89 -33.91 -41.32
C ALA A 35 -0.66 -35.04 -40.30
N LEU A 36 0.20 -36.03 -40.65
CA LEU A 36 0.57 -37.11 -39.71
C LEU A 36 1.35 -36.59 -38.50
N ALA A 37 2.26 -35.61 -38.71
CA ALA A 37 3.02 -35.00 -37.62
C ALA A 37 2.12 -34.25 -36.62
N TRP A 38 1.08 -33.55 -37.10
CA TRP A 38 0.11 -32.87 -36.24
C TRP A 38 -0.79 -33.84 -35.46
N ILE A 39 -1.16 -34.98 -36.06
CA ILE A 39 -1.94 -36.03 -35.37
C ILE A 39 -1.09 -36.73 -34.30
N CYS A 40 0.20 -36.99 -34.55
CA CYS A 40 1.11 -37.53 -33.54
C CYS A 40 1.36 -36.54 -32.38
N LEU A 41 1.42 -35.23 -32.64
CA LEU A 41 1.58 -34.21 -31.60
C LEU A 41 0.33 -34.09 -30.72
N LEU A 42 -0.87 -34.17 -31.31
CA LEU A 42 -2.15 -34.17 -30.59
C LEU A 42 -2.36 -35.44 -29.73
N LEU A 43 -1.85 -36.59 -30.19
CA LEU A 43 -1.88 -37.83 -29.42
C LEU A 43 -0.86 -37.85 -28.28
N LEU A 44 0.27 -37.14 -28.40
CA LEU A 44 1.19 -36.93 -27.29
C LEU A 44 0.62 -35.96 -26.23
N SER A 45 -0.05 -34.87 -26.63
CA SER A 45 -0.69 -33.96 -25.67
C SER A 45 -1.87 -34.61 -24.93
N ALA A 46 -2.61 -35.51 -25.57
CA ALA A 46 -3.69 -36.26 -24.93
C ALA A 46 -3.19 -37.23 -23.85
N ARG A 47 -1.97 -37.76 -23.98
CA ARG A 47 -1.35 -38.60 -22.93
C ARG A 47 -0.75 -37.80 -21.77
N VAL A 48 -0.32 -36.56 -22.00
CA VAL A 48 0.16 -35.69 -20.92
C VAL A 48 -0.99 -35.18 -20.04
N VAL A 49 -2.18 -34.97 -20.62
CA VAL A 49 -3.37 -34.54 -19.85
C VAL A 49 -3.98 -35.66 -19.00
N GLN A 50 -3.72 -36.93 -19.32
CA GLN A 50 -4.25 -38.08 -18.59
C GLN A 50 -3.27 -38.70 -17.57
N ALA A 51 -2.11 -38.06 -17.37
CA ALA A 51 -1.15 -38.39 -16.30
C ALA A 51 -1.17 -37.37 -15.14
N ALA A 52 -2.13 -36.45 -15.12
CA ALA A 52 -2.51 -35.77 -13.89
C ALA A 52 -3.27 -36.78 -13.03
N GLY A 53 -2.52 -37.56 -12.24
CA GLY A 53 -3.11 -38.32 -11.14
C GLY A 53 -4.06 -37.41 -10.35
N LYS A 54 -5.13 -37.98 -9.80
CA LYS A 54 -5.99 -37.28 -8.84
C LYS A 54 -5.08 -36.47 -7.91
N PRO A 55 -5.34 -35.17 -7.66
CA PRO A 55 -4.56 -34.45 -6.68
C PRO A 55 -4.62 -35.29 -5.41
N GLU A 56 -3.49 -35.85 -5.03
CA GLU A 56 -3.35 -36.51 -3.75
C GLU A 56 -3.70 -35.39 -2.77
N GLU A 57 -4.83 -35.54 -2.09
CA GLU A 57 -5.17 -34.68 -0.97
C GLU A 57 -3.95 -34.71 -0.07
N LEU A 58 -3.16 -33.63 -0.10
CA LEU A 58 -2.07 -33.42 0.84
C LEU A 58 -2.75 -33.40 2.20
N ARG A 59 -2.80 -34.57 2.84
CA ARG A 59 -3.22 -34.69 4.22
C ARG A 59 -2.31 -33.74 4.97
N LEU A 60 -2.90 -32.71 5.57
CA LEU A 60 -2.23 -31.88 6.54
C LEU A 60 -1.73 -32.82 7.63
N GLU A 61 -0.46 -33.19 7.58
CA GLU A 61 0.17 -33.92 8.67
C GLU A 61 0.20 -32.97 9.85
N LEU A 62 -0.60 -33.28 10.87
CA LEU A 62 -0.54 -32.60 12.14
C LEU A 62 0.86 -32.80 12.71
N THR A 63 1.51 -31.71 13.10
CA THR A 63 2.80 -31.77 13.79
C THR A 63 2.69 -32.73 14.98
N PRO A 64 3.60 -33.70 15.14
CA PRO A 64 3.60 -34.61 16.28
C PRO A 64 3.52 -33.82 17.59
N ARG A 65 2.68 -34.26 18.54
CA ARG A 65 2.49 -33.58 19.84
C ARG A 65 3.77 -33.51 20.67
N GLU A 66 4.72 -34.40 20.42
CA GLU A 66 6.06 -34.37 21.01
C GLU A 66 7.10 -34.17 19.91
N VAL A 67 7.63 -32.95 19.81
CA VAL A 67 8.79 -32.64 18.98
C VAL A 67 10.02 -32.69 19.88
N GLN A 68 10.94 -33.63 19.62
CA GLN A 68 12.27 -33.57 20.21
C GLN A 68 13.02 -32.36 19.65
N ILE A 69 13.25 -31.36 20.49
CA ILE A 69 13.95 -30.12 20.13
C ILE A 69 15.42 -30.45 19.88
N ASN A 70 15.79 -30.76 18.64
CA ASN A 70 17.16 -31.09 18.25
C ASN A 70 17.97 -29.85 17.80
N ARG A 71 17.56 -28.65 18.23
CA ARG A 71 18.24 -27.39 17.95
C ARG A 71 18.28 -26.54 19.21
N THR A 72 19.49 -26.25 19.69
CA THR A 72 19.71 -25.19 20.68
C THR A 72 19.42 -23.86 19.98
N LEU A 73 18.54 -23.05 20.55
CA LEU A 73 18.36 -21.68 20.06
C LEU A 73 19.70 -20.96 20.21
N PRO A 74 20.26 -20.35 19.15
CA PRO A 74 21.44 -19.52 19.29
C PRO A 74 21.13 -18.42 20.31
N ALA A 75 22.14 -18.03 21.10
CA ALA A 75 22.00 -16.95 22.06
C ALA A 75 21.43 -15.72 21.35
N PHE A 76 20.23 -15.30 21.75
CA PHE A 76 19.56 -14.13 21.20
C PHE A 76 19.23 -13.16 22.32
N VAL A 77 19.32 -11.87 22.04
CA VAL A 77 18.84 -10.84 22.96
C VAL A 77 17.32 -10.72 22.78
N PRO A 78 16.52 -11.00 23.83
CA PRO A 78 15.08 -10.84 23.77
C PRO A 78 14.71 -9.42 23.34
N ALA A 79 13.66 -9.26 22.54
CA ALA A 79 13.19 -7.95 22.09
C ALA A 79 12.81 -7.00 23.24
N SER A 80 12.55 -7.53 24.44
CA SER A 80 12.27 -6.77 25.66
C SER A 80 13.48 -6.05 26.25
N LYS A 81 14.71 -6.39 25.85
CA LYS A 81 15.92 -5.72 26.33
C LYS A 81 16.34 -4.65 25.33
N ALA A 82 16.28 -3.40 25.75
CA ALA A 82 16.80 -2.26 24.99
C ALA A 82 18.29 -2.49 24.66
N GLN A 83 18.63 -2.40 23.38
CA GLN A 83 20.02 -2.54 22.93
C GLN A 83 20.83 -1.34 23.41
N THR A 84 21.98 -1.57 24.05
CA THR A 84 22.86 -0.48 24.49
C THR A 84 23.47 0.22 23.28
N ILE A 85 23.33 1.56 23.23
CA ILE A 85 23.91 2.40 22.18
C ILE A 85 25.29 2.88 22.64
N SER A 86 26.35 2.43 21.97
CA SER A 86 27.75 2.86 22.20
C SER A 86 27.91 4.38 22.02
N ASP A 87 28.90 4.98 22.67
CA ASP A 87 29.29 6.38 22.45
C ASP A 87 29.93 6.59 21.07
N HIS A 88 30.46 5.53 20.45
CA HIS A 88 31.08 5.55 19.12
C HIS A 88 30.55 4.39 18.26
N PRO A 89 29.25 4.41 17.88
CA PRO A 89 28.66 3.28 17.21
C PRO A 89 29.12 3.18 15.76
N SER A 90 29.39 1.97 15.29
CA SER A 90 29.63 1.66 13.88
C SER A 90 28.35 1.77 13.04
N ASP A 91 28.50 1.81 11.72
CA ASP A 91 27.36 1.86 10.79
C ASP A 91 26.44 0.64 10.97
N ASP A 92 27.02 -0.55 11.17
CA ASP A 92 26.28 -1.78 11.40
C ASP A 92 25.58 -1.79 12.76
N GLU A 93 26.23 -1.30 13.83
CA GLU A 93 25.61 -1.18 15.15
C GLU A 93 24.36 -0.30 15.10
N ILE A 94 24.39 0.81 14.36
CA ILE A 94 23.22 1.68 14.17
C ILE A 94 22.16 0.97 13.32
N GLY A 95 22.55 0.33 12.23
CA GLY A 95 21.61 -0.30 11.30
C GLY A 95 20.81 -1.44 11.93
N ILE A 96 21.39 -2.19 12.87
CA ILE A 96 20.69 -3.30 13.56
C ILE A 96 19.85 -2.85 14.76
N LEU A 97 19.79 -1.55 15.05
CA LEU A 97 18.98 -1.02 16.14
C LEU A 97 17.49 -1.29 15.88
N ARG A 98 16.85 -1.97 16.84
CA ARG A 98 15.39 -2.23 16.82
C ARG A 98 14.54 -1.01 17.19
N LEU A 99 15.04 0.19 16.90
CA LEU A 99 14.33 1.47 17.06
C LEU A 99 13.48 1.81 15.84
N PHE A 100 13.76 1.15 14.72
CA PHE A 100 13.12 1.38 13.43
C PHE A 100 12.46 0.06 12.97
N PRO A 101 11.28 0.11 12.32
CA PRO A 101 10.62 -1.03 11.67
C PRO A 101 11.48 -1.69 10.59
N GLU A 102 12.34 -0.91 9.95
CA GLU A 102 13.23 -1.34 8.88
C GLU A 102 14.67 -0.97 9.23
N ARG A 103 15.61 -1.76 8.73
CA ARG A 103 17.04 -1.46 8.86
C ARG A 103 17.31 -0.11 8.21
N ILE A 104 17.91 0.82 8.95
CA ILE A 104 18.39 2.08 8.37
C ILE A 104 19.84 1.93 7.92
N VAL A 105 20.20 2.62 6.84
CA VAL A 105 21.55 2.60 6.29
C VAL A 105 22.09 4.01 6.05
N PRO A 106 23.41 4.23 6.22
CA PRO A 106 24.02 5.52 5.94
C PRO A 106 24.13 5.74 4.42
N VAL A 107 23.88 6.97 4.00
CA VAL A 107 24.03 7.42 2.62
C VAL A 107 25.30 8.25 2.54
N ASN A 108 26.25 7.86 1.69
CA ASN A 108 27.50 8.61 1.56
C ASN A 108 27.23 10.06 1.12
N PRO A 109 28.00 11.07 1.59
CA PRO A 109 27.83 12.42 1.09
C PRO A 109 28.28 12.44 -0.38
N GLY A 110 27.37 12.79 -1.28
CA GLY A 110 27.61 12.75 -2.72
C GLY A 110 26.68 13.70 -3.46
N LYS A 111 27.20 14.38 -4.49
CA LYS A 111 26.37 15.19 -5.39
C LYS A 111 25.75 14.28 -6.45
N SER A 112 24.47 14.50 -6.77
CA SER A 112 23.79 13.84 -7.91
C SER A 112 24.68 13.91 -9.15
N GLN A 113 25.02 12.75 -9.71
CA GLN A 113 25.96 12.65 -10.82
C GLN A 113 25.19 12.79 -12.14
N SER A 114 25.04 14.03 -12.61
CA SER A 114 24.94 14.24 -14.06
C SER A 114 26.21 13.67 -14.72
N THR A 115 26.04 12.78 -15.69
CA THR A 115 27.11 12.04 -16.39
C THR A 115 28.20 12.94 -16.96
N LEU A 116 27.89 14.19 -17.30
CA LEU A 116 28.86 15.18 -17.79
C LEU A 116 29.78 15.78 -16.69
N ARG A 117 29.42 15.65 -15.41
CA ARG A 117 30.24 16.14 -14.28
C ARG A 117 31.13 15.06 -13.67
N ALA A 118 30.79 13.78 -13.85
CA ALA A 118 31.60 12.65 -13.38
C ALA A 118 33.02 12.68 -13.98
N LEU A 119 33.15 13.08 -15.25
CA LEU A 119 34.45 13.24 -15.92
C LEU A 119 35.27 14.44 -15.42
N LYS A 120 34.64 15.47 -14.83
CA LYS A 120 35.36 16.61 -14.23
C LYS A 120 35.88 16.34 -12.81
N ASN A 121 35.29 15.38 -12.10
CA ASN A 121 35.67 15.05 -10.72
C ASN A 121 36.80 14.03 -10.62
N VAL A 122 37.21 13.40 -11.72
CA VAL A 122 38.41 12.51 -11.75
C VAL A 122 39.68 13.26 -11.32
N PHE A 123 39.71 14.58 -11.43
CA PHE A 123 40.85 15.43 -11.06
C PHE A 123 40.66 16.25 -9.77
N SER A 124 39.60 16.02 -8.99
CA SER A 124 39.35 16.77 -7.75
C SER A 124 39.78 15.97 -6.52
N THR A 125 40.96 16.28 -5.97
CA THR A 125 41.59 15.66 -4.79
C THR A 125 41.01 16.12 -3.43
N LYS A 126 39.77 16.61 -3.39
CA LYS A 126 39.10 16.91 -2.11
C LYS A 126 38.40 15.65 -1.59
N THR A 127 39.12 14.87 -0.81
CA THR A 127 38.59 13.83 0.08
C THR A 127 37.42 14.41 0.89
N PRO A 128 36.26 13.74 1.00
CA PRO A 128 35.20 14.16 1.92
C PRO A 128 35.80 14.33 3.32
N ALA A 129 35.47 15.42 4.00
CA ALA A 129 35.98 15.67 5.35
C ALA A 129 35.59 14.50 6.28
N LEU A 130 36.55 13.99 7.06
CA LEU A 130 36.37 12.86 8.00
C LEU A 130 35.22 13.09 9.01
N THR A 131 34.76 14.33 9.22
CA THR A 131 33.62 14.68 10.06
C THR A 131 32.29 14.06 9.59
N ASN A 132 32.14 13.75 8.30
CA ASN A 132 30.92 13.15 7.77
C ASN A 132 30.86 11.62 7.96
N LEU A 133 31.93 10.99 8.45
CA LEU A 133 32.03 9.55 8.69
C LEU A 133 31.93 9.16 10.18
N ASP A 134 32.12 10.12 11.08
CA ASP A 134 31.93 9.91 12.52
C ASP A 134 30.44 9.70 12.80
N ASN A 135 30.08 8.80 13.72
CA ASN A 135 28.71 8.52 14.10
C ASN A 135 28.33 9.09 15.47
N ARG A 136 29.26 9.75 16.18
CA ARG A 136 28.98 10.33 17.50
C ARG A 136 27.78 11.27 17.51
N HIS A 137 27.53 12.01 16.42
CA HIS A 137 26.44 12.97 16.35
C HIS A 137 25.05 12.32 16.29
N VAL A 138 24.92 11.05 15.91
CA VAL A 138 23.60 10.35 15.93
C VAL A 138 23.23 9.82 17.30
N VAL A 139 24.21 9.62 18.20
CA VAL A 139 24.03 8.90 19.47
C VAL A 139 22.96 9.53 20.35
N SER A 140 22.97 10.86 20.50
CA SER A 140 21.99 11.58 21.33
C SER A 140 20.57 11.40 20.79
N THR A 141 20.39 11.50 19.47
CA THR A 141 19.10 11.25 18.81
C THR A 141 18.64 9.82 19.02
N LEU A 142 19.51 8.82 18.80
CA LEU A 142 19.16 7.41 18.97
C LEU A 142 18.77 7.07 20.41
N ARG A 143 19.50 7.60 21.40
CA ARG A 143 19.19 7.43 22.83
C ARG A 143 17.85 8.08 23.19
N ALA A 144 17.60 9.28 22.69
CA ALA A 144 16.33 9.96 22.93
C ALA A 144 15.14 9.20 22.33
N LEU A 145 15.28 8.70 21.10
CA LEU A 145 14.28 7.84 20.46
C LEU A 145 14.05 6.53 21.23
N GLN A 146 15.09 5.95 21.81
CA GLN A 146 14.99 4.74 22.64
C GLN A 146 14.23 4.96 23.95
N THR A 147 14.36 6.14 24.56
CA THR A 147 13.68 6.50 25.81
C THR A 147 12.32 7.18 25.60
N GLY A 148 11.95 7.46 24.35
CA GLY A 148 10.72 8.16 24.01
C GLY A 148 9.47 7.39 24.43
N THR A 149 8.45 8.11 24.87
CA THR A 149 7.16 7.52 25.28
C THR A 149 6.23 7.24 24.11
N SER A 150 6.48 7.86 22.94
CA SER A 150 5.72 7.67 21.71
C SER A 150 6.60 7.06 20.62
N PRO A 151 6.19 5.93 20.00
CA PRO A 151 6.93 5.32 18.90
C PRO A 151 6.96 6.20 17.63
N TYR A 152 6.12 7.23 17.58
CA TYR A 152 6.01 8.14 16.44
C TYR A 152 6.56 9.55 16.74
N ASP A 153 7.27 9.77 17.85
CA ASP A 153 7.89 11.08 18.13
C ASP A 153 8.78 11.54 16.97
N THR A 154 8.62 12.80 16.55
CA THR A 154 9.37 13.39 15.43
C THR A 154 10.40 14.42 15.87
N ALA A 155 10.29 14.96 17.08
CA ALA A 155 11.07 16.12 17.52
C ALA A 155 12.59 15.90 17.45
N HIS A 156 13.05 14.72 17.89
CA HIS A 156 14.48 14.39 17.88
C HIS A 156 15.04 14.16 16.48
N LEU A 157 14.21 13.66 15.55
CA LEU A 157 14.58 13.50 14.14
C LEU A 157 14.67 14.86 13.45
N GLU A 158 13.68 15.72 13.67
CA GLU A 158 13.66 17.09 13.15
C GLU A 158 14.86 17.91 13.63
N ALA A 159 15.14 17.86 14.94
CA ALA A 159 16.30 18.52 15.53
C ALA A 159 17.62 18.03 14.92
N PHE A 160 17.77 16.72 14.73
CA PHE A 160 18.95 16.15 14.09
C PHE A 160 19.10 16.61 12.64
N ILE A 161 18.05 16.48 11.82
CA ILE A 161 18.11 16.83 10.39
C ILE A 161 18.46 18.32 10.21
N LYS A 162 17.94 19.19 11.09
CA LYS A 162 18.27 20.61 11.10
C LYS A 162 19.71 20.88 11.52
N ALA A 163 20.22 20.20 12.54
CA ALA A 163 21.57 20.41 13.06
C ALA A 163 22.67 19.75 12.22
N GLN A 164 22.36 18.64 11.56
CA GLN A 164 23.31 17.77 10.85
C GLN A 164 22.81 17.41 9.42
N PRO A 165 22.49 18.40 8.57
CA PRO A 165 21.91 18.13 7.25
C PRO A 165 22.85 17.37 6.28
N GLU A 166 24.17 17.51 6.46
CA GLU A 166 25.20 16.85 5.65
C GLU A 166 25.63 15.48 6.22
N SER A 167 25.02 15.04 7.32
CA SER A 167 25.28 13.73 7.89
C SER A 167 24.90 12.61 6.93
N ARG A 168 25.68 11.54 6.91
CA ARG A 168 25.34 10.30 6.18
C ARG A 168 24.02 9.69 6.60
N TRP A 169 23.60 9.93 7.84
CA TRP A 169 22.34 9.43 8.40
C TRP A 169 21.15 10.35 8.13
N ALA A 170 21.38 11.58 7.65
CA ALA A 170 20.30 12.53 7.41
C ALA A 170 19.24 12.00 6.43
N PRO A 171 19.59 11.35 5.29
CA PRO A 171 18.58 10.76 4.40
C PRO A 171 17.71 9.69 5.06
N ALA A 172 18.31 8.78 5.84
CA ALA A 172 17.56 7.75 6.56
C ALA A 172 16.62 8.36 7.62
N PHE A 173 17.08 9.38 8.35
CA PHE A 173 16.25 10.07 9.35
C PHE A 173 15.16 10.94 8.70
N LYS A 174 15.39 11.55 7.53
CA LYS A 174 14.34 12.23 6.74
C LYS A 174 13.25 11.25 6.32
N HIS A 175 13.65 10.06 5.85
CA HIS A 175 12.70 9.00 5.49
C HIS A 175 11.88 8.54 6.71
N GLU A 176 12.55 8.27 7.84
CA GLU A 176 11.92 7.89 9.11
C GLU A 176 10.94 8.97 9.62
N LEU A 177 11.33 10.24 9.55
CA LEU A 177 10.49 11.38 9.91
C LEU A 177 9.19 11.39 9.11
N ALA A 178 9.28 11.28 7.78
CA ALA A 178 8.11 11.22 6.91
C ALA A 178 7.22 10.01 7.23
N ARG A 179 7.80 8.84 7.54
CA ARG A 179 7.01 7.67 7.93
C ARG A 179 6.26 7.87 9.25
N ARG A 180 6.90 8.49 10.26
CA ARG A 180 6.25 8.82 11.54
C ARG A 180 5.14 9.87 11.36
N GLN A 181 5.39 10.89 10.56
CA GLN A 181 4.39 11.88 10.16
C GLN A 181 3.17 11.21 9.50
N PHE A 182 3.40 10.27 8.57
CA PHE A 182 2.32 9.50 7.96
C PHE A 182 1.52 8.72 9.00
N LYS A 183 2.20 8.03 9.94
CA LYS A 183 1.55 7.28 11.03
C LYS A 183 0.79 8.16 12.02
N GLN A 184 1.11 9.44 12.10
CA GLN A 184 0.39 10.43 12.90
C GLN A 184 -0.77 11.11 12.13
N GLY A 185 -0.98 10.78 10.85
CA GLY A 185 -2.02 11.39 10.01
C GLY A 185 -1.59 12.66 9.26
N TRP A 186 -0.31 13.04 9.29
CA TRP A 186 0.25 14.16 8.53
C TRP A 186 0.60 13.76 7.09
N PHE A 187 -0.40 13.30 6.34
CA PHE A 187 -0.21 12.65 5.02
C PHE A 187 0.51 13.55 4.01
N SER A 188 0.06 14.80 3.86
CA SER A 188 0.62 15.73 2.88
C SER A 188 2.08 16.06 3.17
N GLN A 189 2.42 16.27 4.45
CA GLN A 189 3.79 16.53 4.91
C GLN A 189 4.68 15.31 4.67
N ALA A 190 4.20 14.11 5.01
CA ALA A 190 4.94 12.87 4.79
C ALA A 190 5.23 12.63 3.31
N VAL A 191 4.21 12.77 2.45
CA VAL A 191 4.36 12.60 0.99
C VAL A 191 5.31 13.66 0.42
N ALA A 192 5.22 14.91 0.85
CA ALA A 192 6.15 15.96 0.42
C ALA A 192 7.60 15.67 0.87
N GLY A 193 7.80 15.17 2.08
CA GLY A 193 9.12 14.78 2.59
C GLY A 193 9.74 13.63 1.80
N TRP A 194 8.94 12.61 1.48
CA TRP A 194 9.38 11.52 0.61
C TRP A 194 9.66 11.99 -0.81
N ASP A 195 8.82 12.87 -1.39
CA ASP A 195 9.01 13.41 -2.74
C ASP A 195 10.32 14.21 -2.84
N GLN A 196 10.60 15.07 -1.87
CA GLN A 196 11.87 15.80 -1.78
C GLN A 196 13.06 14.85 -1.69
N LEU A 197 12.96 13.80 -0.85
CA LEU A 197 14.04 12.84 -0.67
C LEU A 197 14.25 11.95 -1.91
N TRP A 198 13.18 11.65 -2.66
CA TRP A 198 13.28 10.97 -3.95
C TRP A 198 14.08 11.80 -4.95
N HIS A 199 13.79 13.09 -5.06
CA HIS A 199 14.55 14.00 -5.92
C HIS A 199 16.03 14.12 -5.52
N GLU A 200 16.34 14.02 -4.24
CA GLU A 200 17.72 14.02 -3.72
C GLU A 200 18.49 12.74 -4.12
N LEU A 201 17.82 11.58 -4.13
CA LEU A 201 18.48 10.27 -4.19
C LEU A 201 18.28 9.48 -5.49
N LYS A 202 17.30 9.83 -6.35
CA LYS A 202 16.95 9.01 -7.53
C LYS A 202 18.12 8.75 -8.49
N ASP A 203 19.01 9.72 -8.66
CA ASP A 203 20.17 9.61 -9.55
C ASP A 203 21.44 9.09 -8.85
N ARG A 204 21.39 8.86 -7.54
CA ARG A 204 22.51 8.33 -6.77
C ARG A 204 22.68 6.84 -7.04
N ARG A 205 23.92 6.36 -6.93
CA ARG A 205 24.31 4.99 -7.29
C ARG A 205 25.15 4.30 -6.21
N ASP A 206 25.44 4.97 -5.10
CA ASP A 206 26.02 4.31 -3.94
C ASP A 206 24.97 3.41 -3.24
N PRO A 207 25.39 2.29 -2.60
CA PRO A 207 24.46 1.29 -2.06
C PRO A 207 23.41 1.87 -1.10
N GLY A 208 23.84 2.69 -0.13
CA GLY A 208 22.93 3.30 0.84
C GLY A 208 21.91 4.23 0.20
N ALA A 209 22.32 5.06 -0.78
CA ALA A 209 21.38 5.90 -1.51
C ALA A 209 20.37 5.09 -2.33
N ILE A 210 20.80 3.98 -2.94
CA ILE A 210 19.90 3.09 -3.69
C ILE A 210 18.85 2.50 -2.74
N GLU A 211 19.26 2.00 -1.58
CA GLU A 211 18.39 1.39 -0.58
C GLU A 211 17.35 2.40 -0.06
N VAL A 212 17.79 3.55 0.46
CA VAL A 212 16.87 4.58 0.96
C VAL A 212 15.93 5.10 -0.14
N ALA A 213 16.43 5.31 -1.36
CA ALA A 213 15.59 5.75 -2.47
C ALA A 213 14.56 4.70 -2.89
N ASN A 214 14.88 3.41 -2.78
CA ASN A 214 13.91 2.35 -3.07
C ASN A 214 12.79 2.34 -2.03
N GLU A 215 13.09 2.49 -0.74
CA GLU A 215 12.06 2.60 0.29
C GLU A 215 11.20 3.86 0.12
N VAL A 216 11.83 5.00 -0.16
CA VAL A 216 11.12 6.25 -0.46
C VAL A 216 10.18 6.07 -1.67
N LEU A 217 10.66 5.46 -2.76
CA LEU A 217 9.84 5.17 -3.93
C LEU A 217 8.68 4.23 -3.58
N SER A 218 8.94 3.17 -2.80
CA SER A 218 7.93 2.23 -2.33
C SER A 218 6.78 2.96 -1.63
N HIS A 219 7.09 3.88 -0.71
CA HIS A 219 6.10 4.66 0.02
C HIS A 219 5.37 5.70 -0.85
N LEU A 220 6.06 6.35 -1.78
CA LEU A 220 5.43 7.27 -2.73
C LEU A 220 4.44 6.55 -3.65
N LEU A 221 4.81 5.39 -4.17
CA LEU A 221 3.92 4.58 -5.01
C LEU A 221 2.66 4.18 -4.24
N ASP A 222 2.80 3.66 -3.01
CA ASP A 222 1.65 3.26 -2.19
C ASP A 222 0.75 4.46 -1.87
N ALA A 223 1.34 5.60 -1.46
CA ALA A 223 0.58 6.81 -1.13
C ALA A 223 -0.18 7.37 -2.34
N TYR A 224 0.47 7.46 -3.51
CA TYR A 224 -0.18 7.97 -4.72
C TYR A 224 -1.19 6.99 -5.32
N ILE A 225 -1.03 5.68 -5.13
CA ILE A 225 -2.07 4.69 -5.42
C ILE A 225 -3.27 4.93 -4.52
N GLY A 226 -3.08 5.01 -3.19
CA GLY A 226 -4.17 5.25 -2.24
C GLY A 226 -4.95 6.53 -2.53
N LEU A 227 -4.24 7.61 -2.89
CA LEU A 227 -4.81 8.93 -3.21
C LEU A 227 -5.33 9.05 -4.66
N GLY A 228 -5.22 8.01 -5.49
CA GLY A 228 -5.66 8.05 -6.89
C GLY A 228 -4.96 9.13 -7.73
N LYS A 229 -3.63 9.26 -7.62
CA LYS A 229 -2.83 10.30 -8.29
C LYS A 229 -2.10 9.76 -9.52
N ALA A 230 -2.83 9.67 -10.64
CA ALA A 230 -2.32 9.09 -11.88
C ALA A 230 -1.07 9.79 -12.45
N GLU A 231 -1.03 11.13 -12.46
CA GLU A 231 0.11 11.86 -13.05
C GLU A 231 1.39 11.73 -12.19
N PRO A 232 1.36 11.96 -10.86
CA PRO A 232 2.53 11.66 -10.01
C PRO A 232 3.01 10.21 -10.13
N LEU A 233 2.10 9.23 -10.23
CA LEU A 233 2.49 7.83 -10.45
C LEU A 233 3.20 7.63 -11.79
N ALA A 234 2.66 8.19 -12.88
CA ALA A 234 3.25 8.08 -14.20
C ALA A 234 4.67 8.69 -14.24
N THR A 235 4.86 9.83 -13.58
CA THR A 235 6.18 10.46 -13.42
C THR A 235 7.15 9.53 -12.69
N LEU A 236 6.78 9.01 -11.51
CA LEU A 236 7.66 8.11 -10.74
C LEU A 236 8.02 6.84 -11.50
N ILE A 237 7.07 6.27 -12.25
CA ILE A 237 7.30 5.07 -13.06
C ILE A 237 8.39 5.36 -14.10
N GLY A 238 8.33 6.50 -14.79
CA GLY A 238 9.34 6.87 -15.77
C GLY A 238 10.71 7.18 -15.16
N GLU A 239 10.75 7.88 -14.03
CA GLU A 239 12.00 8.26 -13.36
C GLU A 239 12.79 7.05 -12.84
N GLN A 240 12.09 5.99 -12.40
CA GLN A 240 12.71 4.77 -11.90
C GLN A 240 13.40 3.92 -12.98
N GLU A 241 13.05 4.06 -14.26
CA GLU A 241 13.55 3.15 -15.31
C GLU A 241 15.08 3.15 -15.45
N SER A 242 15.74 4.23 -15.04
CA SER A 242 17.20 4.40 -15.09
C SER A 242 17.97 3.81 -13.90
N ARG A 243 17.27 3.23 -12.91
CA ARG A 243 17.86 2.78 -11.64
C ARG A 243 18.13 1.28 -11.61
N PRO A 244 19.06 0.81 -10.77
CA PRO A 244 19.32 -0.62 -10.60
C PRO A 244 18.04 -1.39 -10.28
N GLY A 245 17.89 -2.57 -10.90
CA GLY A 245 16.71 -3.42 -10.71
C GLY A 245 16.59 -3.91 -9.26
N ASN A 246 15.40 -3.75 -8.68
CA ASN A 246 15.03 -4.32 -7.38
C ASN A 246 13.69 -5.07 -7.55
N PRO A 247 13.60 -6.38 -7.28
CA PRO A 247 12.39 -7.17 -7.53
C PRO A 247 11.15 -6.67 -6.77
N VAL A 248 11.31 -6.21 -5.53
CA VAL A 248 10.21 -5.67 -4.71
C VAL A 248 9.67 -4.39 -5.34
N ILE A 249 10.57 -3.50 -5.75
CA ILE A 249 10.20 -2.26 -6.45
C ILE A 249 9.54 -2.57 -7.80
N GLN A 250 10.05 -3.54 -8.57
CA GLN A 250 9.45 -3.93 -9.84
C GLN A 250 8.00 -4.42 -9.68
N ALA A 251 7.70 -5.18 -8.63
CA ALA A 251 6.33 -5.59 -8.32
C ALA A 251 5.42 -4.38 -8.00
N LYS A 252 5.92 -3.40 -7.23
CA LYS A 252 5.20 -2.15 -6.93
C LYS A 252 4.99 -1.28 -8.17
N ILE A 253 5.99 -1.21 -9.06
CA ILE A 253 5.87 -0.50 -10.35
C ILE A 253 4.83 -1.16 -11.24
N LEU A 254 4.76 -2.50 -11.29
CA LEU A 254 3.71 -3.19 -12.04
C LEU A 254 2.31 -2.81 -11.52
N ARG A 255 2.13 -2.83 -10.19
CA ARG A 255 0.87 -2.37 -9.55
C ARG A 255 0.57 -0.90 -9.87
N ALA A 256 1.58 -0.03 -9.84
CA ALA A 256 1.43 1.38 -10.17
C ALA A 256 1.02 1.59 -11.64
N ARG A 257 1.63 0.86 -12.58
CA ARG A 257 1.25 0.90 -14.02
C ARG A 257 -0.20 0.49 -14.22
N GLN A 258 -0.63 -0.58 -13.54
CA GLN A 258 -2.03 -1.00 -13.56
C GLN A 258 -2.95 0.09 -12.97
N ALA A 259 -2.59 0.67 -11.83
CA ALA A 259 -3.37 1.74 -11.20
C ALA A 259 -3.49 2.98 -12.11
N VAL A 260 -2.40 3.40 -12.77
CA VAL A 260 -2.42 4.50 -13.75
C VAL A 260 -3.36 4.17 -14.91
N TRP A 261 -3.29 2.96 -15.46
CA TRP A 261 -4.18 2.57 -16.56
C TRP A 261 -5.64 2.63 -16.12
N LEU A 262 -5.97 2.09 -14.94
CA LEU A 262 -7.35 2.08 -14.46
C LEU A 262 -7.85 3.47 -14.07
N LEU A 263 -7.01 4.33 -13.47
CA LEU A 263 -7.32 5.74 -13.22
C LEU A 263 -7.63 6.50 -14.51
N LYS A 264 -6.99 6.14 -15.64
CA LYS A 264 -7.16 6.83 -16.93
C LYS A 264 -8.27 6.23 -17.81
N HIS A 265 -8.64 4.96 -17.62
CA HIS A 265 -9.55 4.26 -18.54
C HIS A 265 -10.77 3.60 -17.87
N LYS A 266 -10.79 3.47 -16.55
CA LYS A 266 -11.83 2.78 -15.77
C LYS A 266 -12.25 3.59 -14.55
N GLY A 267 -12.64 4.84 -14.82
CA GLY A 267 -13.07 5.82 -13.81
C GLY A 267 -14.06 5.32 -12.75
N ALA A 268 -15.09 4.56 -13.16
CA ALA A 268 -16.09 3.98 -12.24
C ALA A 268 -15.51 3.05 -11.16
N GLN A 269 -14.27 2.57 -11.32
CA GLN A 269 -13.58 1.75 -10.32
C GLN A 269 -12.72 2.55 -9.33
N ASN A 270 -12.57 3.87 -9.54
CA ASN A 270 -11.73 4.78 -8.73
C ASN A 270 -12.51 5.51 -7.62
N VAL A 271 -13.74 5.09 -7.36
CA VAL A 271 -14.71 5.85 -6.55
C VAL A 271 -14.94 5.23 -5.17
N MET A 272 -14.06 4.32 -4.74
CA MET A 272 -14.27 3.44 -3.60
C MET A 272 -13.97 4.05 -2.25
N CYS A 273 -13.17 5.12 -2.16
CA CYS A 273 -12.80 5.76 -0.90
C CYS A 273 -14.03 6.17 -0.09
N GLY A 274 -15.06 6.72 -0.74
CA GLY A 274 -16.33 7.06 -0.09
C GLY A 274 -17.07 5.82 0.46
N PRO A 275 -17.49 4.87 -0.40
CA PRO A 275 -18.13 3.63 0.03
C PRO A 275 -17.33 2.86 1.10
N VAL A 276 -16.01 2.74 0.93
CA VAL A 276 -15.14 2.07 1.89
C VAL A 276 -15.12 2.81 3.24
N ALA A 277 -15.11 4.15 3.25
CA ALA A 277 -15.23 4.91 4.50
C ALA A 277 -16.57 4.63 5.22
N LEU A 278 -17.69 4.49 4.50
CA LEU A 278 -18.96 4.03 5.09
C LEU A 278 -18.83 2.63 5.68
N TYR A 279 -18.16 1.71 4.97
CA TYR A 279 -17.93 0.34 5.44
C TYR A 279 -17.06 0.29 6.71
N CYS A 280 -16.07 1.18 6.84
CA CYS A 280 -15.28 1.31 8.07
C CYS A 280 -16.19 1.66 9.25
N ILE A 281 -17.07 2.65 9.12
CA ILE A 281 -18.02 3.05 10.16
C ILE A 281 -18.99 1.90 10.49
N LEU A 282 -19.58 1.26 9.47
CA LEU A 282 -20.52 0.16 9.67
C LEU A 282 -19.86 -1.03 10.39
N LYS A 283 -18.63 -1.39 9.99
CA LYS A 283 -17.85 -2.46 10.63
C LYS A 283 -17.48 -2.09 12.07
N HIS A 284 -17.06 -0.86 12.33
CA HIS A 284 -16.75 -0.37 13.68
C HIS A 284 -17.98 -0.46 14.60
N ASN A 285 -19.16 -0.16 14.06
CA ASN A 285 -20.43 -0.26 14.78
C ASN A 285 -21.02 -1.69 14.81
N HIS A 286 -20.26 -2.71 14.38
CA HIS A 286 -20.70 -4.10 14.29
C HIS A 286 -21.99 -4.32 13.49
N ARG A 287 -22.26 -3.46 12.50
CA ARG A 287 -23.43 -3.56 11.62
C ARG A 287 -23.08 -4.38 10.39
N SER A 288 -23.88 -5.39 10.10
CA SER A 288 -23.80 -6.13 8.83
C SER A 288 -24.26 -5.24 7.67
N PHE A 289 -23.60 -5.36 6.52
CA PHE A 289 -23.94 -4.62 5.31
C PHE A 289 -23.54 -5.43 4.07
N VAL A 290 -24.19 -5.11 2.94
CA VAL A 290 -23.80 -5.62 1.63
C VAL A 290 -23.05 -4.50 0.90
N PRO A 291 -21.81 -4.74 0.45
CA PRO A 291 -21.06 -3.77 -0.34
C PRO A 291 -21.78 -3.43 -1.65
N ILE A 292 -21.72 -2.17 -2.04
CA ILE A 292 -22.08 -1.70 -3.37
C ILE A 292 -21.24 -2.45 -4.40
N ARG A 293 -21.88 -3.02 -5.42
CA ARG A 293 -21.16 -3.63 -6.53
C ARG A 293 -20.73 -2.54 -7.49
N LEU A 294 -19.45 -2.54 -7.86
CA LEU A 294 -18.86 -1.54 -8.75
C LEU A 294 -19.55 -1.45 -10.13
N ASN A 295 -20.13 -2.55 -10.61
CA ASN A 295 -20.88 -2.56 -11.87
C ASN A 295 -22.22 -1.81 -11.79
N ASP A 296 -22.68 -1.48 -10.58
CA ASP A 296 -23.91 -0.71 -10.36
C ASP A 296 -23.63 0.81 -10.33
N ILE A 297 -22.37 1.22 -10.43
CA ILE A 297 -21.97 2.62 -10.51
C ILE A 297 -22.03 3.03 -11.98
N THR A 298 -22.85 4.03 -12.31
CA THR A 298 -22.98 4.53 -13.68
C THR A 298 -21.67 5.14 -14.18
N ASP A 299 -21.49 5.13 -15.50
CA ASP A 299 -20.33 5.72 -16.19
C ASP A 299 -20.20 7.25 -15.98
N ASP A 300 -21.14 7.89 -15.26
CA ASP A 300 -21.12 9.34 -14.98
C ASP A 300 -19.94 9.77 -14.09
N TYR A 301 -19.33 8.84 -13.35
CA TYR A 301 -18.25 9.14 -12.39
C TYR A 301 -16.83 8.98 -12.97
N ILE A 302 -16.70 8.89 -14.30
CA ILE A 302 -15.51 8.35 -14.95
C ILE A 302 -14.22 9.22 -14.80
N ALA A 303 -14.30 10.50 -14.45
CA ALA A 303 -13.10 11.36 -14.38
C ALA A 303 -12.79 11.93 -12.99
N THR A 304 -13.80 12.20 -12.17
CA THR A 304 -13.66 13.07 -11.00
C THR A 304 -13.75 12.37 -9.65
N GLY A 305 -14.35 11.18 -9.57
CA GLY A 305 -14.61 10.47 -8.31
C GLY A 305 -16.07 10.48 -7.90
N ILE A 306 -16.38 9.98 -6.69
CA ILE A 306 -17.72 10.09 -6.10
C ILE A 306 -17.89 11.45 -5.43
N SER A 307 -19.03 12.11 -5.64
CA SER A 307 -19.31 13.39 -4.98
C SER A 307 -19.78 13.20 -3.53
N LEU A 308 -19.64 14.23 -2.69
CA LEU A 308 -20.10 14.22 -1.30
C LEU A 308 -21.62 14.03 -1.22
N SER A 309 -22.36 14.58 -2.19
CA SER A 309 -23.81 14.38 -2.32
C SER A 309 -24.17 12.94 -2.63
N GLN A 310 -23.48 12.31 -3.60
CA GLN A 310 -23.72 10.91 -3.92
C GLN A 310 -23.33 9.99 -2.75
N LEU A 311 -22.23 10.29 -2.06
CA LEU A 311 -21.79 9.52 -0.90
C LEU A 311 -22.82 9.56 0.24
N LYS A 312 -23.43 10.73 0.47
CA LYS A 312 -24.55 10.86 1.42
C LYS A 312 -25.71 9.96 1.00
N ASN A 313 -26.09 9.93 -0.28
CA ASN A 313 -27.18 9.08 -0.76
C ASN A 313 -26.89 7.59 -0.51
N TYR A 314 -25.64 7.14 -0.69
CA TYR A 314 -25.26 5.79 -0.28
C TYR A 314 -25.34 5.57 1.23
N SER A 315 -24.99 6.57 2.05
CA SER A 315 -25.15 6.48 3.51
C SER A 315 -26.62 6.34 3.93
N ASP A 316 -27.55 6.89 3.16
CA ASP A 316 -29.00 6.75 3.41
C ASP A 316 -29.49 5.33 3.15
N HIS A 317 -28.96 4.64 2.12
CA HIS A 317 -29.26 3.22 1.87
C HIS A 317 -28.89 2.34 3.08
N TYR A 318 -27.79 2.69 3.75
CA TYR A 318 -27.36 2.04 4.99
C TYR A 318 -28.04 2.60 6.26
N LYS A 319 -28.95 3.57 6.12
CA LYS A 319 -29.67 4.22 7.24
C LYS A 319 -28.68 4.72 8.31
N MET A 320 -27.61 5.39 7.88
CA MET A 320 -26.58 5.90 8.79
C MET A 320 -26.92 7.26 9.39
N GLY A 321 -27.89 7.97 8.81
CA GLY A 321 -28.33 9.28 9.30
C GLY A 321 -27.19 10.30 9.26
N LEU A 322 -26.46 10.39 8.15
CA LEU A 322 -25.39 11.37 7.98
C LEU A 322 -25.87 12.56 7.13
N VAL A 323 -25.35 13.75 7.45
CA VAL A 323 -25.63 15.00 6.75
C VAL A 323 -24.33 15.65 6.27
N ARG A 324 -24.42 16.35 5.14
CA ARG A 324 -23.30 17.12 4.59
C ARG A 324 -23.11 18.39 5.41
N ALA A 325 -21.90 18.61 5.89
CA ALA A 325 -21.59 19.80 6.65
C ALA A 325 -20.17 20.30 6.36
N ARG A 326 -19.96 21.60 6.60
CA ARG A 326 -18.65 22.25 6.52
C ARG A 326 -18.23 22.68 7.91
N LYS A 327 -17.00 22.32 8.28
CA LYS A 327 -16.38 22.63 9.56
C LYS A 327 -15.59 23.94 9.48
N SER A 328 -15.72 24.77 10.50
CA SER A 328 -14.84 25.93 10.74
C SER A 328 -13.57 25.47 11.48
N PRO A 329 -12.42 26.14 11.29
CA PRO A 329 -11.20 25.83 12.05
C PRO A 329 -11.44 25.84 13.57
N GLY A 330 -10.83 24.90 14.29
CA GLY A 330 -10.93 24.75 15.75
C GLY A 330 -12.17 24.02 16.27
N ALA A 331 -13.21 23.81 15.46
CA ALA A 331 -14.41 23.08 15.90
C ALA A 331 -14.13 21.58 16.08
N SER A 332 -14.72 20.95 17.11
CA SER A 332 -14.64 19.49 17.28
C SER A 332 -15.38 18.76 16.16
N ILE A 333 -15.01 17.49 15.94
CA ILE A 333 -15.61 16.64 14.91
C ILE A 333 -16.56 15.64 15.57
N PRO A 334 -17.88 15.74 15.35
CA PRO A 334 -18.81 14.71 15.80
C PRO A 334 -18.48 13.36 15.16
N THR A 335 -18.44 12.29 15.96
CA THR A 335 -18.15 10.94 15.48
C THR A 335 -19.42 10.07 15.50
N PRO A 336 -19.54 9.10 14.57
CA PRO A 336 -18.65 8.85 13.42
C PRO A 336 -18.85 9.90 12.31
N ALA A 337 -17.80 10.14 11.52
CA ALA A 337 -17.84 11.07 10.40
C ALA A 337 -17.04 10.55 9.20
N ILE A 338 -17.32 11.08 8.02
CA ILE A 338 -16.47 10.93 6.84
C ILE A 338 -15.89 12.30 6.52
N MET A 339 -14.57 12.39 6.46
CA MET A 339 -13.84 13.61 6.13
C MET A 339 -13.45 13.61 4.66
N HIS A 340 -13.62 14.74 3.98
CA HIS A 340 -13.03 14.97 2.67
C HIS A 340 -11.65 15.63 2.83
N LEU A 341 -10.60 14.94 2.40
CA LEU A 341 -9.24 15.45 2.35
C LEU A 341 -9.07 16.51 1.25
N ALA A 342 -8.20 17.49 1.47
CA ALA A 342 -7.86 18.51 0.47
C ALA A 342 -7.22 17.91 -0.79
N THR A 343 -6.67 16.69 -0.68
CA THR A 343 -6.14 15.92 -1.80
C THR A 343 -7.24 15.33 -2.71
N GLY A 344 -8.53 15.48 -2.39
CA GLY A 344 -9.63 14.91 -3.19
C GLY A 344 -9.86 13.43 -2.89
N HIS A 345 -9.97 13.08 -1.60
CA HIS A 345 -10.13 11.73 -1.08
C HIS A 345 -11.04 11.72 0.15
N TYR A 346 -11.63 10.57 0.51
CA TYR A 346 -12.45 10.42 1.71
C TYR A 346 -11.83 9.46 2.72
N SER A 347 -11.83 9.84 3.99
CA SER A 347 -11.37 8.98 5.10
C SER A 347 -12.44 8.88 6.18
N ALA A 348 -12.53 7.73 6.84
CA ALA A 348 -13.48 7.54 7.94
C ALA A 348 -12.88 7.98 9.27
N ILE A 349 -13.64 8.75 10.03
CA ILE A 349 -13.39 9.07 11.43
C ILE A 349 -14.39 8.24 12.25
N LEU A 350 -13.87 7.26 12.98
CA LEU A 350 -14.68 6.25 13.66
C LEU A 350 -15.12 6.71 15.05
N ASP A 351 -14.17 7.24 15.83
CA ASP A 351 -14.39 7.57 17.24
C ASP A 351 -13.45 8.69 17.72
N GLN A 352 -13.75 9.28 18.87
CA GLN A 352 -12.94 10.28 19.55
C GLN A 352 -12.66 9.85 21.00
N THR A 353 -11.40 9.93 21.42
CA THR A 353 -11.00 9.69 22.83
C THR A 353 -9.83 10.59 23.19
N ASN A 354 -9.87 11.22 24.37
CA ASN A 354 -8.76 12.02 24.90
C ASN A 354 -8.20 13.06 23.89
N GLY A 355 -9.07 13.74 23.15
CA GLY A 355 -8.68 14.78 22.18
C GLY A 355 -8.07 14.27 20.86
N THR A 356 -8.03 12.95 20.64
CA THR A 356 -7.59 12.33 19.37
C THR A 356 -8.72 11.54 18.73
N TYR A 357 -8.66 11.37 17.43
CA TYR A 357 -9.68 10.71 16.62
C TYR A 357 -9.12 9.41 16.04
N LEU A 358 -9.89 8.32 16.16
CA LEU A 358 -9.58 7.08 15.46
C LEU A 358 -9.98 7.23 14.00
N VAL A 359 -9.01 7.17 13.11
CA VAL A 359 -9.20 7.25 11.66
C VAL A 359 -8.89 5.91 11.03
N GLU A 360 -9.69 5.52 10.04
CA GLU A 360 -9.42 4.37 9.17
C GLU A 360 -9.60 4.77 7.71
N ASP A 361 -8.56 4.54 6.93
CA ASP A 361 -8.48 4.78 5.50
C ASP A 361 -7.82 3.58 4.83
N ARG A 362 -8.64 2.66 4.32
CA ARG A 362 -8.11 1.42 3.70
C ARG A 362 -7.41 1.68 2.37
N PRO A 363 -7.89 2.56 1.47
CA PRO A 363 -7.12 2.96 0.29
C PRO A 363 -5.71 3.44 0.61
N MET A 364 -5.54 4.25 1.66
CA MET A 364 -4.24 4.71 2.14
C MET A 364 -3.52 3.73 3.08
N GLN A 365 -4.09 2.54 3.33
CA GLN A 365 -3.58 1.52 4.26
C GLN A 365 -3.25 2.09 5.65
N PHE A 366 -4.13 2.96 6.13
CA PHE A 366 -3.96 3.70 7.36
C PHE A 366 -5.05 3.38 8.37
N GLN A 367 -4.63 3.12 9.60
CA GLN A 367 -5.50 3.16 10.77
C GLN A 367 -4.69 3.66 11.96
N GLY A 368 -5.21 4.64 12.68
CA GLY A 368 -4.47 5.24 13.78
C GLY A 368 -5.24 6.33 14.50
N ARG A 369 -4.70 6.72 15.67
CA ARG A 369 -5.19 7.88 16.41
C ARG A 369 -4.51 9.14 15.88
N VAL A 370 -5.31 10.11 15.47
CA VAL A 370 -4.87 11.33 14.80
C VAL A 370 -5.32 12.54 15.63
N SER A 371 -4.48 13.57 15.76
CA SER A 371 -4.84 14.81 16.46
C SER A 371 -5.82 15.64 15.63
N LEU A 372 -6.59 16.53 16.28
CA LEU A 372 -7.44 17.47 15.55
C LEU A 372 -6.63 18.32 14.57
N GLU A 373 -5.47 18.80 15.01
CA GLU A 373 -4.56 19.63 14.21
C GLU A 373 -4.13 18.93 12.91
N ALA A 374 -3.75 17.64 12.99
CA ALA A 374 -3.38 16.87 11.81
C ALA A 374 -4.58 16.72 10.85
N LEU A 375 -5.78 16.42 11.37
CA LEU A 375 -6.99 16.32 10.54
C LEU A 375 -7.32 17.65 9.86
N GLU A 376 -7.18 18.78 10.55
CA GLU A 376 -7.41 20.10 9.98
C GLU A 376 -6.41 20.45 8.89
N ALA A 377 -5.15 20.07 9.06
CA ALA A 377 -4.11 20.27 8.06
C ALA A 377 -4.33 19.42 6.79
N GLN A 378 -4.97 18.25 6.91
CA GLN A 378 -5.28 17.39 5.76
C GLN A 378 -6.66 17.65 5.13
N GLY A 379 -7.59 18.19 5.90
CA GLY A 379 -9.00 18.31 5.52
C GLY A 379 -9.28 19.47 4.55
N SER A 380 -10.23 19.26 3.66
CA SER A 380 -10.83 20.35 2.85
C SER A 380 -11.85 21.20 3.63
N GLY A 381 -12.19 20.76 4.85
CA GLY A 381 -13.25 21.34 5.68
C GLY A 381 -14.65 20.76 5.43
N TYR A 382 -14.84 19.86 4.47
CA TYR A 382 -16.13 19.22 4.17
C TYR A 382 -16.23 17.80 4.73
N PHE A 383 -17.41 17.46 5.24
CA PHE A 383 -17.66 16.20 5.92
C PHE A 383 -19.07 15.66 5.66
N LEU A 384 -19.23 14.36 5.91
CA LEU A 384 -20.49 13.78 6.37
C LEU A 384 -20.41 13.57 7.88
N ILE A 385 -21.37 14.10 8.63
CA ILE A 385 -21.44 13.97 10.09
C ILE A 385 -22.83 13.45 10.52
N PRO A 386 -23.02 12.98 11.76
CA PRO A 386 -24.33 12.54 12.24
C PRO A 386 -25.39 13.65 12.12
N ALA A 387 -26.59 13.26 11.72
CA ALA A 387 -27.74 14.14 11.62
C ALA A 387 -28.17 14.66 13.00
N GLY A 388 -28.73 15.86 13.02
CA GLY A 388 -29.17 16.53 14.24
C GLY A 388 -28.88 18.03 14.19
N PRO A 389 -29.05 18.75 15.30
CA PRO A 389 -28.60 20.13 15.43
C PRO A 389 -27.10 20.23 15.17
N LEU A 390 -26.70 21.08 14.23
CA LEU A 390 -25.29 21.28 13.92
C LEU A 390 -24.56 21.93 15.10
N PRO A 391 -23.43 21.38 15.56
CA PRO A 391 -22.67 21.99 16.64
C PRO A 391 -22.09 23.36 16.26
N PRO A 392 -21.67 24.18 17.24
CA PRO A 392 -20.95 25.42 16.97
C PRO A 392 -19.76 25.20 16.03
N GLY A 393 -19.61 26.09 15.04
CA GLY A 393 -18.55 25.99 14.03
C GLY A 393 -18.90 25.10 12.84
N TRP A 394 -20.09 24.51 12.77
CA TRP A 394 -20.56 23.72 11.64
C TRP A 394 -21.66 24.43 10.84
N GLN A 395 -21.63 24.26 9.53
CA GLN A 395 -22.63 24.80 8.61
C GLN A 395 -23.14 23.71 7.68
N ALA A 396 -24.45 23.71 7.41
CA ALA A 396 -25.05 22.77 6.46
C ALA A 396 -24.50 23.02 5.06
N VAL A 397 -24.33 21.95 4.28
CA VAL A 397 -23.88 22.03 2.89
C VAL A 397 -25.00 21.56 1.98
N SER A 398 -25.36 22.40 1.02
CA SER A 398 -26.42 22.09 0.04
C SER A 398 -26.02 20.93 -0.86
N GLU A 399 -27.00 20.31 -1.51
CA GLU A 399 -26.76 19.22 -2.44
C GLU A 399 -25.96 19.66 -3.67
N GLU A 400 -26.23 20.87 -4.19
CA GLU A 400 -25.52 21.45 -5.33
C GLU A 400 -24.05 21.65 -4.98
N LYS A 401 -23.76 22.18 -3.78
CA LYS A 401 -22.39 22.37 -3.31
C LYS A 401 -21.70 21.03 -3.08
N GLY A 402 -22.38 20.07 -2.46
CA GLY A 402 -21.87 18.72 -2.23
C GLY A 402 -21.57 17.95 -3.52
N SER A 403 -22.28 18.25 -4.60
CA SER A 403 -22.08 17.61 -5.90
C SER A 403 -20.79 18.07 -6.60
N GLY A 404 -20.18 19.18 -6.15
CA GLY A 404 -18.89 19.67 -6.64
C GLY A 404 -17.68 19.24 -5.80
N ILE A 405 -17.86 18.41 -4.77
CA ILE A 405 -16.80 17.96 -3.87
C ILE A 405 -16.59 16.47 -4.12
N PHE A 406 -15.48 16.11 -4.77
CA PHE A 406 -15.24 14.75 -5.23
C PHE A 406 -14.08 14.09 -4.51
N GLY A 407 -14.28 12.84 -4.10
CA GLY A 407 -13.23 11.95 -3.62
C GLY A 407 -12.97 10.81 -4.58
N ARG A 408 -11.70 10.47 -4.75
CA ARG A 408 -11.25 9.33 -5.56
C ARG A 408 -10.06 8.62 -4.93
N ASP A 409 -9.83 7.41 -5.39
CA ASP A 409 -8.70 6.55 -5.00
C ASP A 409 -8.23 5.70 -6.18
N GLY A 410 -7.11 5.02 -6.01
CA GLY A 410 -6.58 4.09 -7.01
C GLY A 410 -6.68 2.62 -6.59
N LEU A 411 -7.50 2.27 -5.61
CA LEU A 411 -7.61 0.92 -5.07
C LEU A 411 -8.54 0.06 -5.94
N HIS A 412 -7.99 -0.52 -7.00
CA HIS A 412 -8.74 -1.34 -7.94
C HIS A 412 -8.63 -2.82 -7.64
N GLY A 413 -9.77 -3.54 -7.71
CA GLY A 413 -9.79 -5.01 -7.69
C GLY A 413 -9.22 -5.66 -6.43
N GLN A 414 -8.89 -4.87 -5.40
CA GLN A 414 -8.65 -5.35 -4.06
C GLN A 414 -10.02 -5.52 -3.42
N GLU A 415 -10.25 -6.65 -2.74
CA GLU A 415 -11.46 -6.74 -1.95
C GLU A 415 -11.47 -5.57 -0.97
N PRO A 416 -12.55 -4.77 -0.90
CA PRO A 416 -12.64 -3.60 -0.03
C PRO A 416 -12.52 -3.93 1.46
N PHE A 417 -12.31 -5.20 1.79
CA PHE A 417 -12.16 -5.79 3.12
C PHE A 417 -10.75 -6.19 3.50
N SER A 418 -9.73 -6.00 2.65
CA SER A 418 -8.34 -6.19 3.09
C SER A 418 -8.11 -5.20 4.24
N GLN A 419 -8.15 -5.72 5.46
CA GLN A 419 -8.07 -4.92 6.67
C GLN A 419 -6.75 -4.16 6.63
N SER A 420 -6.76 -2.90 7.06
CA SER A 420 -5.50 -2.27 7.49
C SER A 420 -4.82 -3.26 8.42
N CYS A 421 -3.57 -3.60 8.14
CA CYS A 421 -2.80 -4.63 8.84
C CYS A 421 -2.70 -4.26 10.33
N THR A 422 -3.70 -4.66 11.11
CA THR A 422 -3.59 -4.69 12.56
C THR A 422 -2.93 -6.00 12.93
N PRO A 423 -2.05 -6.03 13.94
CA PRO A 423 -1.42 -7.26 14.42
C PRO A 423 -2.42 -8.37 14.81
N CYS A 424 -3.69 -8.03 15.00
CA CYS A 424 -4.78 -8.96 15.33
C CYS A 424 -5.72 -9.27 14.14
N ALA A 425 -5.36 -8.93 12.90
CA ALA A 425 -6.18 -9.26 11.73
C ALA A 425 -6.14 -10.78 11.45
N GLU A 426 -7.26 -11.37 11.01
CA GLU A 426 -7.35 -12.81 10.68
C GLU A 426 -6.37 -13.26 9.59
N MET A 427 -5.86 -12.31 8.79
CA MET A 427 -4.85 -12.56 7.74
C MET A 427 -3.40 -12.26 8.20
N ALA A 428 -3.20 -11.91 9.47
CA ALA A 428 -1.88 -11.75 10.06
C ALA A 428 -1.38 -13.13 10.54
N GLY A 429 -0.32 -13.64 9.90
CA GLY A 429 0.41 -14.81 10.36
C GLY A 429 1.33 -14.42 11.52
N GLY A 430 1.28 -15.18 12.61
CA GLY A 430 2.09 -14.97 13.81
C GLY A 430 1.35 -15.54 15.02
N ASN A 431 1.71 -16.75 15.46
CA ASN A 431 1.00 -17.40 16.56
C ASN A 431 1.47 -16.83 17.90
N GLY A 432 0.87 -15.72 18.32
CA GLY A 432 0.98 -15.15 19.66
C GLY A 432 -0.41 -14.91 20.20
N GLY A 433 -0.99 -15.92 20.85
CA GLY A 433 -2.32 -15.83 21.45
C GLY A 433 -2.39 -14.69 22.47
N GLY A 434 -3.53 -13.97 22.47
CA GLY A 434 -3.92 -13.06 23.54
C GLY A 434 -3.86 -11.57 23.18
N CYS A 435 -4.72 -11.10 22.29
CA CYS A 435 -5.05 -9.66 22.20
C CYS A 435 -5.94 -9.25 23.39
N CYS A 436 -5.44 -9.36 24.64
CA CYS A 436 -6.01 -8.78 25.88
C CYS A 436 -5.02 -9.01 27.04
N GLY A 437 -4.21 -8.00 27.37
CA GLY A 437 -3.49 -7.90 28.65
C GLY A 437 -2.08 -8.52 28.71
N GLY A 438 -1.08 -7.67 28.92
CA GLY A 438 0.20 -8.05 29.54
C GLY A 438 1.20 -8.83 28.67
N SER A 439 2.18 -8.10 28.12
CA SER A 439 3.56 -8.54 27.85
C SER A 439 3.84 -10.02 27.50
N ILE A 440 3.52 -10.47 26.28
CA ILE A 440 4.16 -11.63 25.61
C ILE A 440 3.93 -11.43 24.08
N GLY A 441 4.83 -11.54 23.11
CA GLY A 441 6.26 -11.79 23.04
C GLY A 441 6.68 -11.80 21.55
N GLY A 442 7.58 -10.88 21.17
CA GLY A 442 8.67 -10.98 20.19
C GLY A 442 8.55 -11.65 18.79
N MET A 443 7.40 -12.14 18.33
CA MET A 443 7.30 -12.74 16.98
C MET A 443 6.95 -11.68 15.92
N PRO A 444 7.69 -11.61 14.79
CA PRO A 444 7.29 -10.78 13.67
C PRO A 444 5.97 -11.29 13.10
N THR A 445 5.03 -10.37 12.86
CA THR A 445 3.81 -10.66 12.12
C THR A 445 4.06 -10.47 10.63
N TYR A 446 3.43 -11.29 9.79
CA TYR A 446 3.47 -11.12 8.34
C TYR A 446 2.05 -11.21 7.76
N THR A 447 1.84 -10.56 6.62
CA THR A 447 0.58 -10.64 5.87
C THR A 447 0.90 -11.01 4.43
N PHE A 448 0.24 -12.03 3.90
CA PHE A 448 0.29 -12.35 2.49
C PHE A 448 -0.68 -11.42 1.75
N LEU A 449 -0.14 -10.54 0.90
CA LEU A 449 -0.94 -9.87 -0.12
C LEU A 449 -0.93 -10.78 -1.36
N PRO A 450 -2.05 -11.45 -1.72
CA PRO A 450 -2.12 -12.16 -2.98
C PRO A 450 -1.87 -11.15 -4.11
N GLN A 451 -0.80 -11.37 -4.87
CA GLN A 451 -0.58 -10.60 -6.08
C GLN A 451 -1.72 -10.88 -7.06
N ILE A 452 -2.29 -9.82 -7.63
CA ILE A 452 -3.10 -9.96 -8.83
C ILE A 452 -2.14 -10.40 -9.94
N ALA A 453 -2.19 -11.66 -10.35
CA ALA A 453 -1.51 -12.11 -11.54
C ALA A 453 -2.21 -11.48 -12.76
N SER A 454 -1.45 -10.79 -13.61
CA SER A 454 -1.93 -10.40 -14.94
C SER A 454 -1.42 -11.42 -15.95
N LEU A 455 -2.36 -12.13 -16.60
CA LEU A 455 -2.05 -13.06 -17.67
C LEU A 455 -2.04 -12.31 -19.00
N ARG A 456 -0.88 -12.23 -19.65
CA ARG A 456 -0.76 -11.77 -21.04
C ARG A 456 -0.63 -13.00 -21.93
N ILE A 457 -1.62 -13.23 -22.80
CA ILE A 457 -1.56 -14.26 -23.84
C ILE A 457 -1.15 -13.55 -25.13
N GLU A 458 -0.06 -14.00 -25.74
CA GLU A 458 0.38 -13.59 -27.08
C GLU A 458 0.20 -14.80 -28.02
N GLU A 459 -0.29 -14.56 -29.24
CA GLU A 459 -0.48 -15.60 -30.27
C GLU A 459 0.82 -15.97 -30.99
#